data_AF-A0A351JYF1-F1
#
_entry.id   AF-A0A351JYF1-F1
#
_cell.length_a   1.000
_cell.length_b   1.000
_cell.length_c   1.000
_cell.angle_alpha   90.00
_cell.angle_beta   90.00
_cell.angle_gamma   90.00
#
_symmetry.space_group_name_H-M   'P 1'
#
loop_
_entity.id
_entity.type
_entity.pdbx_description
1 polymer ?
#
loop_
_entity_poly.entity_id
_entity_poly.type
_entity_poly.pdbx_seq_one_letter_code
_entity_poly.pdbx_strand_id
1 'polypeptide(L)'
;MQGLEGELTAVTRELQSKTREHLGEVVLLKEVLSAESERLAILEKASEAKYVSMVEGWIPEAKVEPAMLHLKEAIDIVFIDVRQAAESEDPPTKLNNLRPLRPFEVVVGLFGIPKYGEWDPTPLIAYSFAVFFGLMLGDVIYALGLILAAKFILPSFTDDPESDGFRLFQRLIYTSSVVGLIVGLATGTYLGDFSEQFLGVSSERLAIVGA
;
A
#
# COMPACT_ATOMS: atom_id res chain seq x y z
N MET A 1 5.94 54.97 -34.85
CA MET A 1 4.62 54.74 -34.20
C MET A 1 3.75 53.78 -35.01
N GLN A 2 3.63 53.92 -36.35
CA GLN A 2 2.82 53.01 -37.20
C GLN A 2 3.26 51.53 -37.25
N GLY A 3 4.56 51.21 -37.07
CA GLY A 3 5.02 49.81 -37.08
C GLY A 3 4.59 48.98 -35.86
N LEU A 4 4.54 49.62 -34.68
CA LEU A 4 4.11 48.96 -33.43
C LEU A 4 2.61 48.66 -33.45
N GLU A 5 1.80 49.55 -34.03
CA GLU A 5 0.35 49.33 -34.18
C GLU A 5 0.04 48.18 -35.16
N GLY A 6 0.87 47.99 -36.19
CA GLY A 6 0.78 46.88 -37.14
C GLY A 6 1.13 45.53 -36.52
N GLU A 7 2.19 45.46 -35.71
CA GLU A 7 2.52 44.24 -34.96
C GLU A 7 1.47 43.94 -33.89
N LEU A 8 0.95 44.96 -33.19
CA LEU A 8 -0.11 44.78 -32.19
C LEU A 8 -1.39 44.22 -32.82
N THR A 9 -1.76 44.70 -34.01
CA THR A 9 -2.93 44.19 -34.74
C THR A 9 -2.70 42.79 -35.30
N ALA A 10 -1.47 42.46 -35.74
CA ALA A 10 -1.12 41.11 -36.17
C ALA A 10 -1.21 40.09 -35.02
N VAL A 11 -0.62 40.43 -33.86
CA VAL A 11 -0.67 39.60 -32.64
C VAL A 11 -2.11 39.45 -32.14
N THR A 12 -2.92 40.51 -32.20
CA THR A 12 -4.34 40.44 -31.81
C THR A 12 -5.14 39.53 -32.74
N ARG A 13 -4.83 39.53 -34.04
CA ARG A 13 -5.47 38.64 -35.03
C ARG A 13 -5.07 37.18 -34.83
N GLU A 14 -3.80 36.95 -34.53
CA GLU A 14 -3.26 35.62 -34.26
C GLU A 14 -3.88 35.03 -32.99
N LEU A 15 -3.97 35.83 -31.91
CA LEU A 15 -4.71 35.49 -30.69
C LEU A 15 -6.18 35.19 -31.00
N GLN A 16 -6.88 36.05 -31.73
CA GLN A 16 -8.28 35.80 -32.11
C GLN A 16 -8.47 34.51 -32.91
N SER A 17 -7.54 34.17 -33.80
CA SER A 17 -7.60 32.93 -34.58
C SER A 17 -7.42 31.70 -33.69
N LYS A 18 -6.40 31.70 -32.81
CA LYS A 18 -6.15 30.62 -31.84
C LYS A 18 -7.25 30.48 -30.80
N THR A 19 -7.82 31.60 -30.36
CA THR A 19 -8.98 31.62 -29.45
C THR A 19 -10.21 31.05 -30.13
N ARG A 20 -10.43 31.29 -31.43
CA ARG A 20 -11.54 30.69 -32.20
C ARG A 20 -11.38 29.19 -32.39
N GLU A 21 -10.13 28.74 -32.57
CA GLU A 21 -9.78 27.34 -32.74
C GLU A 21 -10.01 26.53 -31.47
N HIS A 22 -9.71 27.10 -30.28
CA HIS A 22 -9.91 26.45 -28.98
C HIS A 22 -11.13 26.96 -28.20
N LEU A 23 -11.99 27.76 -28.80
CA LEU A 23 -13.12 28.41 -28.12
C LEU A 23 -14.08 27.38 -27.53
N GLY A 24 -14.27 26.26 -28.22
CA GLY A 24 -15.07 25.13 -27.73
C GLY A 24 -14.52 24.51 -26.45
N GLU A 25 -13.21 24.24 -26.39
CA GLU A 25 -12.56 23.69 -25.19
C GLU A 25 -12.57 24.67 -24.03
N VAL A 26 -12.30 25.96 -24.29
CA VAL A 26 -12.31 26.99 -23.25
C VAL A 26 -13.71 27.20 -22.67
N VAL A 27 -14.75 27.16 -23.52
CA VAL A 27 -16.15 27.24 -23.06
C VAL A 27 -16.50 26.01 -22.23
N LEU A 28 -16.11 24.81 -22.67
CA LEU A 28 -16.35 23.57 -21.93
C LEU A 28 -15.66 23.60 -20.55
N LEU A 29 -14.38 23.96 -20.51
CA LEU A 29 -13.60 24.10 -19.28
C LEU A 29 -14.20 25.15 -18.34
N LYS A 30 -14.66 26.28 -18.87
CA LYS A 30 -15.34 27.32 -18.08
C LYS A 30 -16.65 26.81 -17.49
N GLU A 31 -17.45 26.08 -18.27
CA GLU A 31 -18.72 25.50 -17.82
C GLU A 31 -18.46 24.53 -16.65
N VAL A 32 -17.51 23.60 -16.82
CA VAL A 32 -17.10 22.65 -15.79
C VAL A 32 -16.59 23.36 -14.54
N LEU A 33 -15.73 24.38 -14.70
CA LEU A 33 -15.18 25.14 -13.58
C LEU A 33 -16.27 25.93 -12.84
N SER A 34 -17.24 26.49 -13.57
CA SER A 34 -18.36 27.21 -12.97
C SER A 34 -19.29 26.29 -12.19
N ALA A 35 -19.56 25.09 -12.72
CA ALA A 35 -20.35 24.07 -12.05
C ALA A 35 -19.66 23.60 -10.75
N GLU A 36 -18.35 23.36 -10.79
CA GLU A 36 -17.56 23.01 -9.61
C GLU A 36 -17.51 24.15 -8.58
N SER A 37 -17.36 25.41 -9.02
CA SER A 37 -17.35 26.56 -8.11
C SER A 37 -18.69 26.76 -7.40
N GLU A 38 -19.81 26.59 -8.10
CA GLU A 38 -21.15 26.71 -7.51
C GLU A 38 -21.41 25.59 -6.50
N ARG A 39 -20.99 24.38 -6.85
CA ARG A 39 -21.03 23.21 -5.98
C ARG A 39 -20.24 23.43 -4.69
N LEU A 40 -18.99 23.88 -4.78
CA LEU A 40 -18.14 24.18 -3.61
C LEU A 40 -18.77 25.25 -2.72
N ALA A 41 -19.37 26.29 -3.31
CA ALA A 41 -20.06 27.34 -2.55
C ALA A 41 -21.30 26.83 -1.80
N ILE A 42 -22.00 25.83 -2.33
CA ILE A 42 -23.11 25.16 -1.63
C ILE A 42 -22.58 24.32 -0.46
N LEU A 43 -21.48 23.60 -0.65
CA LEU A 43 -20.84 22.79 0.41
C LEU A 43 -20.32 23.66 1.55
N GLU A 44 -19.70 24.81 1.24
CA GLU A 44 -19.22 25.78 2.22
C GLU A 44 -20.38 26.31 3.09
N LYS A 45 -21.49 26.74 2.46
CA LYS A 45 -22.69 27.20 3.18
C LYS A 45 -23.37 26.09 3.97
N ALA A 46 -23.35 24.86 3.46
CA ALA A 46 -23.89 23.70 4.17
C ALA A 46 -23.06 23.38 5.42
N SER A 47 -21.73 23.58 5.38
CA SER A 47 -20.85 23.41 6.54
C SER A 47 -21.13 24.41 7.67
N GLU A 48 -21.68 25.59 7.36
CA GLU A 48 -22.09 26.58 8.37
C GLU A 48 -23.50 26.32 8.95
N ALA A 49 -24.28 25.44 8.34
CA ALA A 49 -25.65 25.18 8.75
C ALA A 49 -25.69 24.30 10.01
N LYS A 50 -26.43 24.77 11.03
CA LYS A 50 -26.55 24.15 12.37
C LYS A 50 -27.07 22.69 12.38
N TYR A 51 -27.62 22.22 11.25
CA TYR A 51 -28.27 20.92 11.11
C TYR A 51 -27.67 20.04 10.00
N VAL A 52 -26.60 20.49 9.34
CA VAL A 52 -25.91 19.73 8.29
C VAL A 52 -24.49 19.44 8.77
N SER A 53 -24.08 18.18 8.69
CA SER A 53 -22.70 17.78 8.98
C SER A 53 -22.05 17.30 7.70
N MET A 54 -20.97 17.97 7.31
CA MET A 54 -20.14 17.59 6.17
C MET A 54 -18.97 16.73 6.66
N VAL A 55 -18.72 15.61 5.99
CA VAL A 55 -17.58 14.73 6.27
C VAL A 55 -16.86 14.46 4.96
N GLU A 56 -15.58 14.80 4.91
CA GLU A 56 -14.70 14.51 3.79
C GLU A 56 -13.67 13.45 4.19
N GLY A 57 -13.31 12.58 3.25
CA GLY A 57 -12.34 11.53 3.52
C GLY A 57 -11.97 10.71 2.29
N TRP A 58 -10.93 9.90 2.45
CA TRP A 58 -10.41 9.04 1.41
C TRP A 58 -10.98 7.62 1.54
N ILE A 59 -11.44 7.07 0.43
CA ILE A 59 -11.89 5.68 0.36
C ILE A 59 -11.22 4.95 -0.82
N PRO A 60 -10.80 3.69 -0.65
CA PRO A 60 -10.33 2.90 -1.78
C PRO A 60 -11.45 2.73 -2.81
N GLU A 61 -11.13 2.87 -4.09
CA GLU A 61 -12.08 2.76 -5.21
C GLU A 61 -12.95 1.50 -5.13
N ALA A 62 -12.33 0.34 -4.82
CA ALA A 62 -13.02 -0.94 -4.67
C ALA A 62 -14.07 -0.98 -3.53
N LYS A 63 -14.09 0.00 -2.62
CA LYS A 63 -15.04 0.09 -1.50
C LYS A 63 -16.07 1.21 -1.66
N VAL A 64 -16.04 1.98 -2.75
CA VAL A 64 -16.95 3.10 -2.99
C VAL A 64 -18.41 2.63 -3.04
N GLU A 65 -18.73 1.70 -3.94
CA GLU A 65 -20.10 1.19 -4.12
C GLU A 65 -20.72 0.62 -2.82
N PRO A 66 -20.07 -0.31 -2.08
CA PRO A 66 -20.66 -0.84 -0.85
C PRO A 66 -20.78 0.23 0.24
N ALA A 67 -19.86 1.19 0.33
CA ALA A 67 -19.99 2.29 1.28
C ALA A 67 -21.19 3.19 0.94
N MET A 68 -21.40 3.50 -0.34
CA MET A 68 -22.54 4.29 -0.79
C MET A 68 -23.87 3.62 -0.48
N LEU A 69 -23.97 2.30 -0.67
CA LEU A 69 -25.16 1.52 -0.31
C LEU A 69 -25.45 1.62 1.20
N HIS A 70 -24.45 1.33 2.04
CA HIS A 70 -24.62 1.40 3.50
C HIS A 70 -24.99 2.80 4.00
N LEU A 71 -24.42 3.86 3.39
CA LEU A 71 -24.73 5.25 3.74
C LEU A 71 -26.17 5.63 3.38
N LYS A 72 -26.66 5.18 2.22
CA LYS A 72 -28.05 5.42 1.78
C LYS A 72 -29.07 4.66 2.61
N GLU A 73 -28.73 3.48 3.12
CA GLU A 73 -29.60 2.72 4.01
C GLU A 73 -29.64 3.29 5.43
N ALA A 74 -28.52 3.82 5.91
CA ALA A 74 -28.41 4.34 7.27
C ALA A 74 -28.97 5.78 7.44
N ILE A 75 -29.00 6.57 6.37
CA ILE A 75 -29.32 8.00 6.42
C ILE A 75 -30.39 8.34 5.38
N ASP A 76 -31.51 8.91 5.84
CA ASP A 76 -32.70 9.20 5.03
C ASP A 76 -32.48 10.31 3.99
N ILE A 77 -31.62 11.29 4.29
CA ILE A 77 -31.21 12.37 3.38
C ILE A 77 -29.69 12.45 3.38
N VAL A 78 -29.05 11.87 2.36
CA VAL A 78 -27.59 11.91 2.17
C VAL A 78 -27.24 12.32 0.75
N PHE A 79 -26.38 13.32 0.61
CA PHE A 79 -25.76 13.69 -0.65
C PHE A 79 -24.33 13.17 -0.63
N ILE A 80 -24.01 12.24 -1.52
CA ILE A 80 -22.68 11.63 -1.60
C ILE A 80 -22.04 12.08 -2.91
N ASP A 81 -20.90 12.74 -2.79
CA ASP A 81 -20.02 13.01 -3.91
C ASP A 81 -18.82 12.07 -3.90
N VAL A 82 -18.47 11.55 -5.08
CA VAL A 82 -17.25 10.76 -5.25
C VAL A 82 -16.51 11.31 -6.44
N ARG A 83 -15.28 11.76 -6.20
CA ARG A 83 -14.33 12.21 -7.22
C ARG A 83 -13.06 11.38 -7.12
N GLN A 84 -12.41 11.17 -8.27
CA GLN A 84 -11.06 10.62 -8.28
C GLN A 84 -10.06 11.67 -7.76
N ALA A 85 -9.01 11.20 -7.09
CA ALA A 85 -7.93 12.06 -6.62
C ALA A 85 -7.25 12.71 -7.84
N ALA A 86 -7.05 14.03 -7.79
CA ALA A 86 -6.27 14.72 -8.81
C ALA A 86 -4.78 14.42 -8.63
N GLU A 87 -3.96 14.50 -9.70
CA GLU A 87 -2.50 14.28 -9.60
C GLU A 87 -1.79 15.24 -8.63
N SER A 88 -2.41 16.39 -8.33
CA SER A 88 -1.90 17.37 -7.36
C SER A 88 -2.23 17.05 -5.90
N GLU A 89 -3.07 16.03 -5.65
CA GLU A 89 -3.47 15.62 -4.32
C GLU A 89 -2.59 14.45 -3.85
N ASP A 90 -2.24 14.45 -2.56
CA ASP A 90 -1.48 13.36 -1.92
C ASP A 90 -2.45 12.46 -1.12
N PRO A 91 -3.16 11.51 -1.76
CA PRO A 91 -4.02 10.59 -1.04
C PRO A 91 -3.19 9.59 -0.20
N PRO A 92 -3.77 9.03 0.87
CA PRO A 92 -3.09 8.03 1.67
C PRO A 92 -2.81 6.76 0.85
N THR A 93 -1.57 6.28 0.92
CA THR A 93 -1.17 5.04 0.23
C THR A 93 -1.73 3.83 0.96
N LYS A 94 -2.42 2.96 0.22
CA LYS A 94 -2.85 1.65 0.69
C LYS A 94 -2.17 0.54 -0.10
N LEU A 95 -1.29 -0.22 0.56
CA LEU A 95 -0.66 -1.40 -0.02
C LEU A 95 -1.69 -2.52 -0.21
N ASN A 96 -1.67 -3.15 -1.39
CA ASN A 96 -2.53 -4.27 -1.71
C ASN A 96 -1.70 -5.42 -2.29
N ASN A 97 -0.88 -6.05 -1.45
CA ASN A 97 -0.06 -7.17 -1.89
C ASN A 97 -0.82 -8.52 -1.83
N LEU A 98 -0.30 -9.48 -2.60
CA LEU A 98 -0.76 -10.88 -2.58
C LEU A 98 -0.56 -11.48 -1.18
N ARG A 99 -1.41 -12.44 -0.81
CA ARG A 99 -1.38 -13.10 0.52
C ARG A 99 0.02 -13.52 1.03
N PRO A 100 0.92 -14.12 0.21
CA PRO A 100 2.26 -14.49 0.69
C PRO A 100 3.22 -13.30 0.84
N LEU A 101 2.97 -12.18 0.16
CA LEU A 101 3.80 -10.98 0.17
C LEU A 101 3.40 -9.98 1.28
N ARG A 102 2.12 -10.01 1.71
CA ARG A 102 1.59 -9.15 2.77
C ARG A 102 2.44 -9.08 4.05
N PRO A 103 3.00 -10.19 4.58
CA PRO A 103 3.78 -10.11 5.82
C PRO A 103 4.99 -9.18 5.72
N PHE A 104 5.56 -9.02 4.51
CA PHE A 104 6.71 -8.18 4.26
C PHE A 104 6.36 -6.69 4.18
N GLU A 105 5.08 -6.32 4.11
CA GLU A 105 4.63 -4.92 4.20
C GLU A 105 5.04 -4.29 5.53
N VAL A 106 5.15 -5.08 6.61
CA VAL A 106 5.65 -4.61 7.91
C VAL A 106 7.11 -4.15 7.79
N VAL A 107 7.92 -4.89 7.03
CA VAL A 107 9.33 -4.54 6.81
C VAL A 107 9.41 -3.26 5.99
N VAL A 108 8.62 -3.13 4.93
CA VAL A 108 8.55 -1.89 4.14
C VAL A 108 8.11 -0.71 5.00
N GLY A 109 7.08 -0.88 5.83
CA GLY A 109 6.59 0.14 6.74
C GLY A 109 7.62 0.65 7.76
N LEU A 110 8.63 -0.16 8.12
CA LEU A 110 9.74 0.28 8.97
C LEU A 110 10.69 1.24 8.27
N PHE A 111 10.86 1.11 6.95
CA PHE A 111 11.69 2.02 6.14
C PHE A 111 10.92 3.25 5.65
N GLY A 112 9.61 3.12 5.47
CA GLY A 112 8.72 4.19 5.05
C GLY A 112 7.67 3.67 4.06
N ILE A 113 6.47 4.25 4.13
CA ILE A 113 5.40 3.92 3.19
C ILE A 113 5.72 4.62 1.85
N PRO A 114 5.68 3.90 0.72
CA PRO A 114 5.91 4.51 -0.59
C PRO A 114 4.86 5.58 -0.89
N LYS A 115 5.21 6.59 -1.68
CA LYS A 115 4.24 7.61 -2.08
C LYS A 115 3.19 7.01 -3.00
N TYR A 116 2.05 7.68 -3.08
CA TYR A 116 0.98 7.29 -3.97
C TYR A 116 1.48 7.32 -5.43
N GLY A 117 1.27 6.23 -6.16
CA GLY A 117 1.72 6.09 -7.56
C GLY A 117 3.17 5.64 -7.75
N GLU A 118 3.95 5.47 -6.68
CA GLU A 118 5.30 4.90 -6.78
C GLU A 118 5.28 3.38 -6.92
N TRP A 119 6.34 2.82 -7.48
CA TRP A 119 6.50 1.37 -7.60
C TRP A 119 6.70 0.73 -6.21
N ASP A 120 5.92 -0.31 -5.91
CA ASP A 120 5.98 -1.00 -4.62
C ASP A 120 7.22 -1.91 -4.52
N PRO A 121 8.16 -1.65 -3.58
CA PRO A 121 9.34 -2.49 -3.39
C PRO A 121 9.05 -3.81 -2.64
N THR A 122 7.83 -4.01 -2.14
CA THR A 122 7.45 -5.18 -1.32
C THR A 122 7.81 -6.53 -1.96
N PRO A 123 7.58 -6.79 -3.26
CA PRO A 123 7.92 -8.10 -3.86
C PRO A 123 9.42 -8.41 -3.84
N LEU A 124 10.26 -7.40 -4.09
CA LEU A 124 11.71 -7.54 -4.09
C LEU A 124 12.23 -7.77 -2.66
N ILE A 125 11.69 -7.02 -1.70
CA ILE A 125 12.03 -7.14 -0.29
C ILE A 125 11.59 -8.52 0.23
N ALA A 126 10.40 -9.00 -0.15
CA ALA A 126 9.90 -10.29 0.26
C ALA A 126 10.81 -11.44 -0.15
N TYR A 127 11.24 -11.46 -1.42
CA TYR A 127 12.13 -12.49 -1.93
C TYR A 127 13.51 -12.43 -1.27
N SER A 128 14.15 -11.25 -1.27
CA SER A 128 15.49 -11.08 -0.71
C SER A 128 15.53 -11.36 0.79
N PHE A 129 14.57 -10.83 1.56
CA PHE A 129 14.48 -11.06 2.99
C PHE A 129 14.27 -12.53 3.32
N ALA A 130 13.36 -13.22 2.63
CA ALA A 130 13.10 -14.63 2.89
C ALA A 130 14.34 -15.50 2.66
N VAL A 131 15.07 -15.26 1.57
CA VAL A 131 16.29 -16.01 1.23
C VAL A 131 17.42 -15.71 2.23
N PHE A 132 17.72 -14.44 2.48
CA PHE A 132 18.81 -14.07 3.38
C PHE A 132 18.53 -14.48 4.82
N PHE A 133 17.30 -14.32 5.30
CA PHE A 133 16.90 -14.79 6.62
C PHE A 133 17.07 -16.31 6.75
N GLY A 134 16.64 -17.06 5.73
CA GLY A 134 16.80 -18.51 5.70
C GLY A 134 18.27 -18.94 5.72
N LEU A 135 19.13 -18.29 4.94
CA LEU A 135 20.57 -18.52 4.92
C LEU A 135 21.26 -18.16 6.25
N MET A 136 20.87 -17.06 6.88
CA MET A 136 21.43 -16.63 8.16
C MET A 136 21.02 -17.53 9.32
N LEU A 137 19.77 -18.02 9.31
CA LEU A 137 19.28 -18.92 10.35
C LEU A 137 19.89 -20.30 10.20
N GLY A 138 19.91 -20.83 8.97
CA GLY A 138 20.74 -21.95 8.53
C GLY A 138 20.65 -23.25 9.33
N ASP A 139 19.71 -23.40 10.26
CA ASP A 139 19.66 -24.49 11.22
C ASP A 139 18.21 -24.91 11.49
N VAL A 140 17.97 -26.22 11.40
CA VAL A 140 16.65 -26.82 11.49
C VAL A 140 16.00 -26.59 12.86
N ILE A 141 16.77 -26.72 13.94
CA ILE A 141 16.24 -26.66 15.31
C ILE A 141 15.92 -25.22 15.69
N TYR A 142 16.77 -24.26 15.32
CA TYR A 142 16.48 -22.84 15.54
C TYR A 142 15.26 -22.39 14.71
N ALA A 143 15.14 -22.83 13.46
CA ALA A 143 13.97 -22.57 12.62
C ALA A 143 12.69 -23.14 13.22
N LEU A 144 12.71 -24.39 13.69
CA LEU A 144 11.57 -25.01 14.36
C LEU A 144 11.22 -24.29 15.68
N GLY A 145 12.23 -23.91 16.45
CA GLY A 145 12.08 -23.13 17.67
C GLY A 145 11.39 -21.79 17.42
N LEU A 146 11.77 -21.07 16.36
CA LEU A 146 11.13 -19.81 15.98
C LEU A 146 9.69 -20.01 15.52
N ILE A 147 9.38 -21.09 14.79
CA ILE A 147 7.99 -21.42 14.40
C ILE A 147 7.14 -21.67 15.64
N LEU A 148 7.65 -22.43 16.61
CA LEU A 148 6.95 -22.72 17.86
C LEU A 148 6.81 -21.45 18.72
N ALA A 149 7.86 -20.63 18.83
CA ALA A 149 7.81 -19.37 19.56
C ALA A 149 6.78 -18.40 18.94
N ALA A 150 6.76 -18.27 17.62
CA ALA A 150 5.79 -17.45 16.92
C ALA A 150 4.34 -17.93 17.14
N LYS A 151 4.14 -19.24 17.31
CA LYS A 151 2.80 -19.81 17.52
C LYS A 151 2.33 -19.76 18.98
N PHE A 152 3.23 -20.02 19.93
CA PHE A 152 2.86 -20.24 21.34
C PHE A 152 3.28 -19.09 22.27
N ILE A 153 4.45 -18.51 22.06
CA ILE A 153 5.01 -17.48 22.95
C ILE A 153 4.49 -16.10 22.57
N LEU A 154 4.52 -15.79 21.27
CA LEU A 154 4.17 -14.48 20.75
C LEU A 154 2.73 -14.04 21.10
N PRO A 155 1.70 -14.91 21.03
CA PRO A 155 0.33 -14.53 21.42
C PRO A 155 0.17 -14.35 22.93
N SER A 156 1.05 -14.94 23.75
CA SER A 156 0.99 -14.82 25.20
C SER A 156 1.62 -13.52 25.72
N PHE A 157 2.37 -12.81 24.88
CA PHE A 157 3.15 -11.63 25.29
C PHE A 157 2.56 -10.31 24.77
N THR A 158 1.38 -10.36 24.14
CA THR A 158 0.72 -9.19 23.53
C THR A 158 -0.70 -9.07 24.04
N ASP A 159 -1.07 -7.88 24.52
CA ASP A 159 -2.40 -7.60 25.08
C ASP A 159 -3.51 -7.65 24.01
N ASP A 160 -3.17 -7.41 22.72
CA ASP A 160 -4.06 -7.49 21.55
C ASP A 160 -3.53 -8.45 20.44
N PRO A 161 -3.74 -9.77 20.58
CA PRO A 161 -3.28 -10.78 19.61
C PRO A 161 -3.94 -10.69 18.23
N GLU A 162 -5.03 -9.93 18.08
CA GLU A 162 -5.80 -9.83 16.84
C GLU A 162 -5.46 -8.61 15.98
N SER A 163 -4.59 -7.72 16.45
CA SER A 163 -4.21 -6.53 15.67
C SER A 163 -3.61 -6.95 14.33
N ASP A 164 -4.02 -6.25 13.26
CA ASP A 164 -3.61 -6.61 11.89
C ASP A 164 -2.08 -6.60 11.74
N GLY A 165 -1.40 -5.65 12.40
CA GLY A 165 0.07 -5.57 12.42
C GLY A 165 0.73 -6.76 13.10
N PHE A 166 0.20 -7.21 14.25
CA PHE A 166 0.72 -8.38 14.95
C PHE A 166 0.60 -9.65 14.09
N ARG A 167 -0.55 -9.88 13.44
CA ARG A 167 -0.73 -11.05 12.58
C ARG A 167 0.21 -11.01 11.37
N LEU A 168 0.47 -9.83 10.81
CA LEU A 168 1.42 -9.67 9.71
C LEU A 168 2.84 -10.01 10.18
N PHE A 169 3.25 -9.52 11.35
CA PHE A 169 4.55 -9.83 11.95
C PHE A 169 4.70 -11.33 12.30
N GLN A 170 3.68 -11.95 12.87
CA GLN A 170 3.69 -13.39 13.14
C GLN A 170 3.84 -14.21 11.85
N ARG A 171 3.13 -13.82 10.78
CA ARG A 171 3.26 -14.45 9.46
C ARG A 171 4.63 -14.22 8.84
N LEU A 172 5.25 -13.07 9.08
CA LEU A 172 6.60 -12.77 8.61
C LEU A 172 7.58 -13.79 9.21
N ILE A 173 7.57 -13.96 10.54
CA ILE A 173 8.42 -14.94 11.22
C ILE A 173 8.14 -16.36 10.72
N TYR A 174 6.87 -16.71 10.54
CA TYR A 174 6.51 -18.05 10.07
C TYR A 174 7.05 -18.32 8.67
N THR A 175 6.82 -17.42 7.72
CA THR A 175 7.29 -17.57 6.33
C THR A 175 8.80 -17.60 6.24
N SER A 176 9.51 -16.73 6.98
CA SER A 176 10.97 -16.69 6.97
C SER A 176 11.59 -17.94 7.63
N SER A 177 10.97 -18.44 8.70
CA SER A 177 11.44 -19.65 9.40
C SER A 177 11.17 -20.93 8.62
N VAL A 178 10.10 -20.98 7.79
CA VAL A 178 9.88 -22.09 6.84
C VAL A 178 11.00 -22.14 5.80
N VAL A 179 11.44 -20.99 5.28
CA VAL A 179 12.58 -20.94 4.35
C VAL A 179 13.87 -21.35 5.06
N GLY A 180 14.09 -20.89 6.30
CA GLY A 180 15.22 -21.33 7.13
C GLY A 180 15.22 -22.83 7.41
N LEU A 181 14.05 -23.44 7.61
CA LEU A 181 13.92 -24.89 7.78
C LEU A 181 14.34 -25.64 6.51
N ILE A 182 13.92 -25.17 5.33
CA ILE A 182 14.30 -25.75 4.04
C ILE A 182 15.81 -25.65 3.83
N VAL A 183 16.40 -24.49 4.10
CA VAL A 183 17.85 -24.25 3.99
C VAL A 183 18.63 -25.11 4.98
N GLY A 184 18.18 -25.20 6.23
CA GLY A 184 18.79 -26.06 7.25
C GLY A 184 18.73 -27.54 6.87
N LEU A 185 17.61 -28.01 6.33
CA LEU A 185 17.48 -29.38 5.82
C LEU A 185 18.35 -29.65 4.59
N ALA A 186 18.49 -28.66 3.69
CA ALA A 186 19.38 -28.76 2.54
C ALA A 186 20.86 -28.84 2.95
N THR A 187 21.23 -28.11 4.01
CA THR A 187 22.61 -28.05 4.54
C THR A 187 22.90 -29.20 5.50
N GLY A 188 21.87 -29.83 6.08
CA GLY A 188 22.01 -30.93 7.04
C GLY A 188 22.46 -30.48 8.43
N THR A 189 22.25 -29.21 8.78
CA THR A 189 22.71 -28.58 10.01
C THR A 189 21.66 -28.67 11.11
N TYR A 190 22.02 -29.34 12.21
CA TYR A 190 21.16 -29.55 13.39
C TYR A 190 21.89 -29.13 14.67
N LEU A 191 21.61 -27.91 15.16
CA LEU A 191 22.33 -27.30 16.29
C LEU A 191 23.87 -27.28 16.08
N GLY A 192 24.31 -26.94 14.86
CA GLY A 192 25.73 -27.09 14.46
C GLY A 192 26.20 -28.55 14.57
N ASP A 193 27.23 -28.80 15.38
CA ASP A 193 27.83 -30.14 15.58
C ASP A 193 27.13 -30.98 16.67
N PHE A 194 26.05 -30.46 17.28
CA PHE A 194 25.37 -31.13 18.40
C PHE A 194 24.84 -32.52 18.02
N SER A 195 24.33 -32.68 16.79
CA SER A 195 23.86 -33.96 16.28
C SER A 195 24.97 -35.01 16.15
N GLU A 196 26.15 -34.59 15.69
CA GLU A 196 27.31 -35.48 15.57
C GLU A 196 27.89 -35.84 16.94
N GLN A 197 27.96 -34.85 17.83
CA GLN A 197 28.60 -35.00 19.14
C GLN A 197 27.75 -35.79 20.15
N PHE A 198 26.40 -35.71 20.07
CA PHE A 198 25.50 -36.32 21.04
C PHE A 198 24.70 -37.52 20.51
N LEU A 199 24.35 -37.54 19.21
CA LEU A 199 23.57 -38.63 18.61
C LEU A 199 24.42 -39.60 17.77
N GLY A 200 25.68 -39.28 17.46
CA GLY A 200 26.60 -40.15 16.72
C GLY A 200 26.16 -40.47 15.28
N VAL A 201 25.22 -39.68 14.74
CA VAL A 201 24.74 -39.77 13.36
C VAL A 201 25.46 -38.69 12.56
N SER A 202 26.15 -39.06 11.49
CA SER A 202 26.88 -38.10 10.64
C SER A 202 25.90 -37.22 9.86
N SER A 203 26.12 -35.90 9.91
CA SER A 203 25.27 -34.89 9.26
C SER A 203 25.20 -35.09 7.74
N GLU A 204 26.25 -35.67 7.16
CA GLU A 204 26.36 -36.01 5.73
C GLU A 204 25.28 -36.99 5.24
N ARG A 205 24.75 -37.89 6.09
CA ARG A 205 23.71 -38.85 5.67
C ARG A 205 22.28 -38.30 5.70
N LEU A 206 22.09 -37.14 6.32
CA LEU A 206 20.79 -36.49 6.50
C LEU A 206 20.60 -35.27 5.60
N ALA A 207 21.69 -34.72 5.05
CA ALA A 207 21.65 -33.66 4.06
C ALA A 207 21.14 -34.18 2.71
N ILE A 208 20.09 -33.57 2.17
CA ILE A 208 19.52 -33.92 0.85
C ILE A 208 20.52 -33.63 -0.29
N VAL A 209 21.47 -32.71 -0.07
CA VAL A 209 22.51 -32.32 -1.03
C VAL A 209 23.84 -33.07 -0.83
N GLY A 210 23.95 -33.88 0.24
CA GLY A 210 25.18 -34.59 0.64
C GLY A 210 25.23 -36.08 0.28
N ALA A 211 24.38 -36.56 -0.64
CA ALA A 211 24.37 -37.94 -1.14
C ALA A 211 24.94 -38.06 -2.57
#